data_AF-A0AAD1S874-F1
#
_entry.id   AF-A0AAD1S874-F1
#
_cell.length_a   1.000
_cell.length_b   1.000
_cell.length_c   1.000
_cell.angle_alpha   90.00
_cell.angle_beta   90.00
_cell.angle_gamma   90.00
#
_symmetry.space_group_name_H-M   'P 1'
#
loop_
_entity.id
_entity.type
_entity.pdbx_description
1 polymer ?
#
loop_
_entity_poly.entity_id
_entity_poly.type
_entity_poly.pdbx_seq_one_letter_code
_entity_poly.pdbx_strand_id
1 'polypeptide(L)'
;MSTNREQPIFSTRAHVFQIDPVTKKNWIPASKHAATVSYFYDATRNVYRIISVGGTKAIINSTITPNMTFTKTSQKFGQWADSRANTVYGLGFASEQNLTQFAEKFQEVREAARLARERSQDKTELTNPALSLTSQQIVPSPIISVNGPADEKLFRSQSAETELSTERERVKKMLSEGSVCEVQWEAEFFSLQDNNNKLVAALREANANVEKWKKQLAGYQEEAERLRQRVTELESRTIPDTTAEQGDELSERLRGLELLLKSKEEEIAQLRGQRPDLVELENERDDLLKRLEEVEERNQELEKDLQKAEELLKDSHAERDRVREEINRAGDELDIKICQLNELRLGLSQLLESN
;
A
#
# COMPACT_ATOMS: atom_id res chain seq x y z
N MET A 1 -9.09 -44.95 -21.06
CA MET A 1 -9.15 -43.47 -21.20
C MET A 1 -7.97 -42.88 -20.46
N SER A 2 -6.90 -42.54 -21.18
CA SER A 2 -5.70 -41.95 -20.60
C SER A 2 -5.98 -40.47 -20.32
N THR A 3 -6.40 -40.15 -19.11
CA THR A 3 -6.45 -38.76 -18.64
C THR A 3 -5.01 -38.24 -18.64
N ASN A 4 -4.66 -37.36 -19.57
CA ASN A 4 -3.40 -36.61 -19.52
C ASN A 4 -3.36 -35.86 -18.20
N ARG A 5 -2.68 -36.43 -17.20
CA ARG A 5 -2.49 -35.81 -15.90
C ARG A 5 -1.59 -34.60 -16.14
N GLU A 6 -2.08 -33.40 -15.85
CA GLU A 6 -1.27 -32.18 -15.83
C GLU A 6 -0.03 -32.45 -14.98
N GLN A 7 1.16 -32.29 -15.56
CA GLN A 7 2.42 -32.48 -14.83
C GLN A 7 2.76 -31.19 -14.08
N PRO A 8 3.28 -31.28 -12.85
CA PRO A 8 3.70 -30.10 -12.12
C PRO A 8 4.97 -29.52 -12.75
N ILE A 9 5.00 -28.18 -12.90
CA ILE A 9 6.17 -27.42 -13.37
C ILE A 9 7.28 -27.44 -12.31
N PHE A 10 6.88 -27.35 -11.06
CA PHE A 10 7.76 -27.38 -9.90
C PHE A 10 6.98 -27.96 -8.72
N SER A 11 7.67 -28.72 -7.86
CA SER A 11 7.09 -29.30 -6.65
C SER A 11 8.06 -29.17 -5.48
N THR A 12 7.54 -28.84 -4.30
CA THR A 12 8.30 -28.81 -3.05
C THR A 12 7.45 -29.32 -1.89
N ARG A 13 8.06 -29.51 -0.72
CA ARG A 13 7.39 -30.01 0.50
C ARG A 13 7.34 -28.89 1.54
N ALA A 14 6.15 -28.58 2.03
CA ALA A 14 5.94 -27.55 3.05
C ALA A 14 4.73 -27.88 3.93
N HIS A 15 4.73 -27.36 5.16
CA HIS A 15 3.53 -27.32 6.00
C HIS A 15 2.64 -26.19 5.52
N VAL A 16 1.36 -26.50 5.28
CA VAL A 16 0.40 -25.53 4.73
C VAL A 16 -0.43 -24.92 5.85
N PHE A 17 -0.55 -23.60 5.82
CA PHE A 17 -1.37 -22.81 6.72
C PHE A 17 -2.32 -21.92 5.92
N GLN A 18 -3.43 -21.55 6.52
CA GLN A 18 -4.34 -20.52 6.02
C GLN A 18 -4.61 -19.53 7.14
N ILE A 19 -4.91 -18.28 6.80
CA ILE A 19 -5.42 -17.36 7.80
C ILE A 19 -6.86 -17.73 8.17
N ASP A 20 -7.17 -17.69 9.45
CA ASP A 20 -8.52 -17.92 9.94
C ASP A 20 -9.49 -16.94 9.26
N PRO A 21 -10.54 -17.44 8.56
CA PRO A 21 -11.48 -16.60 7.85
C PRO A 21 -12.30 -15.68 8.77
N VAL A 22 -12.44 -16.03 10.06
CA VAL A 22 -13.19 -15.26 11.05
C VAL A 22 -12.32 -14.16 11.64
N THR A 23 -11.19 -14.52 12.24
CA THR A 23 -10.35 -13.55 12.96
C THR A 23 -9.42 -12.74 12.06
N LYS A 24 -9.11 -13.24 10.85
CA LYS A 24 -8.16 -12.64 9.89
C LYS A 24 -6.79 -12.30 10.51
N LYS A 25 -6.43 -12.95 11.61
CA LYS A 25 -5.19 -12.71 12.37
C LYS A 25 -4.43 -13.99 12.69
N ASN A 26 -5.14 -15.09 12.96
CA ASN A 26 -4.53 -16.33 13.38
C ASN A 26 -4.23 -17.25 12.20
N TRP A 27 -3.11 -17.96 12.26
CA TRP A 27 -2.76 -19.02 11.31
C TRP A 27 -3.36 -20.35 11.74
N ILE A 28 -4.12 -20.99 10.86
CA ILE A 28 -4.67 -22.34 11.06
C ILE A 28 -3.94 -23.35 10.16
N PRO A 29 -3.47 -24.49 10.70
CA PRO A 29 -2.82 -25.51 9.90
C PRO A 29 -3.84 -26.20 8.98
N ALA A 30 -3.60 -26.14 7.67
CA ALA A 30 -4.41 -26.82 6.66
C ALA A 30 -3.97 -28.29 6.44
N SER A 31 -2.78 -28.66 6.94
CA SER A 31 -2.23 -30.02 6.85
C SER A 31 -1.50 -30.40 8.15
N LYS A 32 -1.74 -31.62 8.67
CA LYS A 32 -1.03 -32.14 9.86
C LYS A 32 0.46 -32.41 9.63
N HIS A 33 0.83 -32.77 8.40
CA HIS A 33 2.20 -33.04 8.00
C HIS A 33 2.54 -32.17 6.79
N ALA A 34 3.84 -32.03 6.49
CA ALA A 34 4.25 -31.42 5.24
C ALA A 34 3.51 -32.07 4.06
N ALA A 35 2.97 -31.24 3.17
CA ALA A 35 2.30 -31.65 1.96
C ALA A 35 3.14 -31.26 0.74
N THR A 36 2.90 -31.93 -0.38
CA THR A 36 3.52 -31.53 -1.65
C THR A 36 2.75 -30.31 -2.16
N VAL A 37 3.48 -29.24 -2.45
CA VAL A 37 2.96 -28.00 -3.01
C VAL A 37 3.60 -27.82 -4.37
N SER A 38 2.77 -27.67 -5.40
CA SER A 38 3.24 -27.68 -6.78
C SER A 38 2.61 -26.56 -7.60
N TYR A 39 3.38 -26.04 -8.55
CA TYR A 39 2.89 -25.17 -9.61
C TYR A 39 2.43 -26.00 -10.79
N PHE A 40 1.23 -25.73 -11.30
CA PHE A 40 0.66 -26.36 -12.49
C PHE A 40 0.28 -25.29 -13.51
N TYR A 41 0.35 -25.65 -14.78
CA TYR A 41 -0.26 -24.89 -15.86
C TYR A 41 -1.49 -25.64 -16.36
N ASP A 42 -2.65 -24.99 -16.24
CA ASP A 42 -3.91 -25.49 -16.77
C ASP A 42 -4.08 -24.94 -18.18
N ALA A 43 -3.81 -25.78 -19.17
CA ALA A 43 -3.89 -25.43 -20.58
C ALA A 43 -5.33 -25.14 -21.03
N THR A 44 -6.34 -25.71 -20.37
CA THR A 44 -7.76 -25.51 -20.75
C THR A 44 -8.24 -24.11 -20.38
N ARG A 45 -7.79 -23.60 -19.23
CA ARG A 45 -8.12 -22.26 -18.74
C ARG A 45 -7.03 -21.23 -19.04
N ASN A 46 -5.90 -21.66 -19.60
CA ASN A 46 -4.72 -20.85 -19.84
C ASN A 46 -4.27 -20.07 -18.58
N VAL A 47 -4.21 -20.76 -17.43
CA VAL A 47 -3.83 -20.16 -16.14
C VAL A 47 -2.83 -21.02 -15.40
N TYR A 48 -2.02 -20.36 -14.57
CA TYR A 48 -1.11 -21.04 -13.65
C TYR A 48 -1.74 -21.15 -12.26
N ARG A 49 -1.48 -22.26 -11.58
CA ARG A 49 -2.12 -22.58 -10.29
C ARG A 49 -1.12 -23.18 -9.31
N ILE A 50 -1.27 -22.83 -8.04
CA ILE A 50 -0.62 -23.51 -6.92
C ILE A 50 -1.61 -24.53 -6.37
N ILE A 51 -1.21 -25.80 -6.39
CA ILE A 51 -2.04 -26.91 -5.93
C ILE A 51 -1.29 -27.70 -4.87
N SER A 52 -2.00 -28.03 -3.80
CA SER A 52 -1.54 -28.95 -2.76
C SER A 52 -2.72 -29.79 -2.30
N VAL A 53 -2.47 -31.08 -2.08
CA VAL A 53 -3.49 -32.06 -1.69
C VAL A 53 -3.10 -32.67 -0.34
N GLY A 54 -3.99 -32.55 0.64
CA GLY A 54 -3.88 -33.15 1.95
C GLY A 54 -4.83 -34.35 2.06
N GLY A 55 -4.27 -35.57 2.04
CA GLY A 55 -5.09 -36.79 1.97
C GLY A 55 -5.87 -36.84 0.65
N THR A 56 -7.21 -36.81 0.72
CA THR A 56 -8.11 -36.82 -0.45
C THR A 56 -8.65 -35.45 -0.83
N LYS A 57 -8.29 -34.39 -0.08
CA LYS A 57 -8.84 -33.03 -0.27
C LYS A 57 -7.77 -32.07 -0.78
N ALA A 58 -8.14 -31.23 -1.74
CA ALA A 58 -7.31 -30.09 -2.14
C ALA A 58 -7.28 -29.06 -1.00
N ILE A 59 -6.08 -28.79 -0.48
CA ILE A 59 -5.86 -27.84 0.63
C ILE A 59 -5.32 -26.50 0.13
N ILE A 60 -4.76 -26.47 -1.08
CA ILE A 60 -4.45 -25.25 -1.84
C ILE A 60 -4.95 -25.46 -3.26
N ASN A 61 -5.65 -24.47 -3.79
CA ASN A 61 -6.10 -24.47 -5.18
C ASN A 61 -6.12 -23.05 -5.75
N SER A 62 -4.99 -22.36 -5.61
CA SER A 62 -4.86 -20.92 -5.86
C SER A 62 -4.51 -20.66 -7.32
N THR A 63 -5.22 -19.75 -7.99
CA THR A 63 -4.88 -19.33 -9.36
C THR A 63 -4.01 -18.09 -9.29
N ILE A 64 -2.82 -18.13 -9.89
CA ILE A 64 -1.86 -17.04 -9.85
C ILE A 64 -2.33 -15.92 -10.77
N THR A 65 -2.39 -14.70 -10.23
CA THR A 65 -2.72 -13.49 -11.00
C THR A 65 -1.52 -12.54 -11.03
N PRO A 66 -1.43 -11.62 -12.02
CA PRO A 66 -0.28 -10.74 -12.16
C PRO A 66 0.00 -9.82 -10.95
N ASN A 67 -1.05 -9.51 -10.17
CA ASN A 67 -0.95 -8.63 -9.02
C ASN A 67 -0.71 -9.38 -7.70
N MET A 68 -0.59 -10.71 -7.73
CA MET A 68 -0.24 -11.48 -6.55
C MET A 68 1.23 -11.31 -6.18
N THR A 69 1.50 -11.32 -4.88
CA THR A 69 2.83 -11.24 -4.32
C THR A 69 3.02 -12.31 -3.27
N PHE A 70 4.15 -13.01 -3.34
CA PHE A 70 4.62 -13.90 -2.29
C PHE A 70 5.60 -13.14 -1.39
N THR A 71 5.28 -13.03 -0.11
CA THR A 71 6.06 -12.29 0.89
C THR A 71 6.71 -13.28 1.85
N LYS A 72 8.03 -13.21 2.00
CA LYS A 72 8.78 -13.94 3.03
C LYS A 72 8.61 -13.19 4.36
N THR A 73 8.10 -13.84 5.40
CA THR A 73 7.86 -13.20 6.71
C THR A 73 8.73 -13.79 7.82
N SER A 74 9.46 -14.88 7.54
CA SER A 74 10.50 -15.44 8.41
C SER A 74 11.53 -16.21 7.56
N GLN A 75 12.58 -16.74 8.19
CA GLN A 75 13.65 -17.49 7.52
C GLN A 75 13.13 -18.71 6.74
N LYS A 76 12.07 -19.36 7.23
CA LYS A 76 11.49 -20.57 6.63
C LYS A 76 10.00 -20.46 6.33
N PHE A 77 9.43 -19.25 6.39
CA PHE A 77 8.00 -19.05 6.19
C PHE A 77 7.71 -17.91 5.22
N GLY A 78 6.75 -18.14 4.33
CA GLY A 78 6.23 -17.11 3.43
C GLY A 78 4.75 -17.30 3.12
N GLN A 79 4.12 -16.25 2.59
CA GLN A 79 2.68 -16.18 2.42
C GLN A 79 2.28 -15.42 1.15
N TRP A 80 1.06 -15.66 0.67
CA TRP A 80 0.41 -14.83 -0.36
C TRP A 80 -1.09 -14.74 -0.11
N ALA A 81 -1.69 -13.63 -0.53
CA ALA A 81 -3.14 -13.45 -0.50
C ALA A 81 -3.77 -13.94 -1.81
N ASP A 82 -4.87 -14.69 -1.71
CA ASP A 82 -5.71 -15.07 -2.84
C ASP A 82 -7.09 -14.43 -2.69
N SER A 83 -7.29 -13.30 -3.37
CA SER A 83 -8.56 -12.57 -3.34
C SER A 83 -9.72 -13.38 -3.91
N ARG A 84 -9.47 -14.30 -4.85
CA ARG A 84 -10.52 -15.14 -5.44
C ARG A 84 -11.00 -16.20 -4.44
N ALA A 85 -10.08 -16.78 -3.69
CA ALA A 85 -10.39 -17.72 -2.62
C ALA A 85 -10.74 -17.03 -1.28
N ASN A 86 -10.65 -15.69 -1.21
CA ASN A 86 -10.84 -14.88 0.00
C ASN A 86 -10.05 -15.39 1.21
N THR A 87 -8.81 -15.84 0.98
CA THR A 87 -7.94 -16.42 2.00
C THR A 87 -6.48 -16.01 1.78
N VAL A 88 -5.68 -16.13 2.82
CA VAL A 88 -4.22 -15.95 2.76
C VAL A 88 -3.59 -17.31 3.05
N TYR A 89 -2.76 -17.79 2.14
CA TYR A 89 -2.03 -19.04 2.30
C TYR A 89 -0.65 -18.77 2.86
N GLY A 90 -0.19 -19.65 3.74
CA GLY A 90 1.14 -19.61 4.34
C GLY A 90 1.83 -20.97 4.17
N LEU A 91 3.13 -20.95 3.94
CA LEU A 91 3.95 -22.16 3.75
C LEU A 91 5.17 -22.12 4.68
N GLY A 92 5.28 -23.13 5.52
CA GLY A 92 6.47 -23.40 6.34
C GLY A 92 7.36 -24.47 5.71
N PHE A 93 8.58 -24.09 5.33
CA PHE A 93 9.54 -24.95 4.64
C PHE A 93 10.54 -25.59 5.60
N ALA A 94 11.15 -26.70 5.18
CA ALA A 94 12.19 -27.38 5.96
C ALA A 94 13.50 -26.57 6.05
N SER A 95 13.82 -25.78 5.02
CA SER A 95 15.03 -24.96 4.92
C SER A 95 14.75 -23.61 4.26
N GLU A 96 15.61 -22.63 4.52
CA GLU A 96 15.57 -21.31 3.87
C GLU A 96 15.75 -21.41 2.36
N GLN A 97 16.57 -22.37 1.90
CA GLN A 97 16.78 -22.63 0.48
C GLN A 97 15.47 -23.00 -0.23
N ASN A 98 14.64 -23.85 0.38
CA ASN A 98 13.34 -24.24 -0.18
C ASN A 98 12.37 -23.06 -0.26
N LEU A 99 12.37 -22.18 0.77
CA LEU A 99 11.58 -20.94 0.75
C LEU A 99 12.03 -20.03 -0.40
N THR A 100 13.33 -19.85 -0.59
CA THR A 100 13.89 -18.99 -1.63
C THR A 100 13.58 -19.53 -3.02
N GLN A 101 13.77 -20.82 -3.28
CA GLN A 101 13.40 -21.44 -4.55
C GLN A 101 11.90 -21.30 -4.85
N PHE A 102 11.04 -21.51 -3.85
CA PHE A 102 9.59 -21.34 -4.04
C PHE A 102 9.21 -19.90 -4.38
N ALA A 103 9.85 -18.92 -3.74
CA ALA A 103 9.63 -17.49 -3.99
C ALA A 103 10.08 -17.08 -5.40
N GLU A 104 11.23 -17.55 -5.86
CA GLU A 104 11.73 -17.33 -7.23
C GLU A 104 10.77 -17.92 -8.26
N LYS A 105 10.34 -19.17 -8.05
CA LYS A 105 9.34 -19.81 -8.91
C LYS A 105 8.00 -19.09 -8.90
N PHE A 106 7.60 -18.50 -7.78
CA PHE A 106 6.39 -17.67 -7.73
C PHE A 106 6.50 -16.47 -8.69
N GLN A 107 7.63 -15.78 -8.71
CA GLN A 107 7.86 -14.64 -9.60
C GLN A 107 7.86 -15.07 -11.08
N GLU A 108 8.59 -16.13 -11.43
CA GLU A 108 8.62 -16.67 -12.79
C GLU A 108 7.21 -17.03 -13.29
N VAL A 109 6.44 -17.75 -12.47
CA VAL A 109 5.09 -18.20 -12.84
C VAL A 109 4.11 -17.02 -12.89
N ARG A 110 4.28 -15.99 -12.05
CA ARG A 110 3.49 -14.77 -12.12
C ARG A 110 3.72 -14.01 -13.42
N GLU A 111 4.96 -13.86 -13.85
CA GLU A 111 5.28 -13.24 -15.14
C GLU A 111 4.73 -14.07 -16.32
N ALA A 112 4.83 -15.40 -16.24
CA ALA A 112 4.21 -16.29 -17.23
C ALA A 112 2.68 -16.14 -17.26
N ALA A 113 2.02 -15.95 -16.10
CA ALA A 113 0.59 -15.68 -16.00
C ALA A 113 0.21 -14.31 -16.59
N ARG A 114 1.06 -13.28 -16.44
CA ARG A 114 0.87 -11.97 -17.10
C ARG A 114 0.88 -12.13 -18.62
N LEU A 115 1.91 -12.78 -19.16
CA LEU A 115 2.03 -13.03 -20.60
C LEU A 115 0.88 -13.90 -21.15
N ALA A 116 0.41 -14.89 -20.39
CA ALA A 116 -0.72 -15.72 -20.80
C ALA A 116 -2.03 -14.92 -20.90
N ARG A 117 -2.25 -13.94 -20.01
CA ARG A 117 -3.40 -13.03 -20.08
C ARG A 117 -3.28 -12.04 -21.25
N GLU A 118 -2.10 -11.45 -21.45
CA GLU A 118 -1.85 -10.54 -22.59
C GLU A 118 -2.10 -11.23 -23.93
N ARG A 119 -1.57 -12.44 -24.15
CA ARG A 119 -1.86 -13.23 -25.36
C ARG A 119 -3.33 -13.57 -25.55
N SER A 120 -4.07 -13.70 -24.45
CA SER A 120 -5.52 -13.98 -24.50
C SER A 120 -6.32 -12.71 -24.81
N GLN A 121 -5.86 -11.54 -24.38
CA GLN A 121 -6.44 -10.23 -24.70
C GLN A 121 -6.12 -9.77 -26.13
N ASP A 122 -4.88 -9.98 -26.61
CA ASP A 122 -4.49 -9.68 -27.99
C ASP A 122 -5.34 -10.45 -29.01
N LYS A 123 -5.76 -11.67 -28.66
CA LYS A 123 -6.66 -12.48 -29.49
C LYS A 123 -8.08 -11.91 -29.57
N THR A 124 -8.47 -11.03 -28.65
CA THR A 124 -9.76 -10.31 -28.64
C THR A 124 -9.69 -8.89 -29.20
N GLU A 125 -8.51 -8.27 -29.32
CA GLU A 125 -8.37 -6.91 -29.87
C GLU A 125 -8.22 -6.86 -31.40
N LEU A 126 -8.00 -7.99 -32.08
CA LEU A 126 -7.90 -8.07 -33.55
C LEU A 126 -9.26 -8.01 -34.30
N THR A 127 -10.36 -7.62 -33.63
CA THR A 127 -11.69 -7.45 -34.26
C THR A 127 -12.28 -6.05 -34.14
N ASN A 128 -11.47 -5.00 -33.95
CA ASN A 128 -11.94 -3.61 -34.03
C ASN A 128 -11.13 -2.81 -35.06
N PRO A 129 -11.68 -2.47 -36.24
CA PRO A 129 -11.07 -1.52 -37.16
C PRO A 129 -11.69 -0.14 -36.94
N ALA A 130 -11.05 0.74 -36.16
CA ALA A 130 -11.17 2.19 -36.36
C ALA A 130 -10.20 2.99 -35.48
N LEU A 131 -9.61 4.01 -36.10
CA LEU A 131 -8.94 5.19 -35.52
C LEU A 131 -7.44 5.06 -35.17
N SER A 132 -6.61 5.00 -36.21
CA SER A 132 -5.32 5.71 -36.21
C SER A 132 -5.52 7.10 -36.82
N LEU A 133 -5.48 8.17 -36.02
CA LEU A 133 -5.33 9.54 -36.51
C LEU A 133 -4.37 10.31 -35.60
N THR A 134 -3.14 10.42 -36.12
CA THR A 134 -2.33 11.64 -36.25
C THR A 134 -2.24 12.60 -35.06
N SER A 135 -1.04 12.66 -34.46
CA SER A 135 -0.62 13.74 -33.55
C SER A 135 0.08 14.84 -34.37
N GLN A 136 -0.43 16.07 -34.34
CA GLN A 136 0.26 17.27 -34.82
C GLN A 136 0.31 18.35 -33.73
N GLN A 137 1.47 18.99 -33.70
CA GLN A 137 2.05 19.88 -32.69
C GLN A 137 1.70 21.33 -33.03
N ILE A 138 1.28 22.16 -32.05
CA ILE A 138 1.04 23.62 -32.25
C ILE A 138 1.69 24.43 -31.10
N VAL A 139 2.30 25.55 -31.49
CA VAL A 139 3.12 26.54 -30.76
C VAL A 139 2.26 27.76 -30.33
N PRO A 140 2.60 28.57 -29.28
CA PRO A 140 1.75 29.67 -28.78
C PRO A 140 2.21 31.10 -29.21
N SER A 141 1.33 32.11 -29.05
CA SER A 141 1.63 33.57 -29.17
C SER A 141 0.75 34.43 -28.23
N PRO A 142 1.18 35.65 -27.77
CA PRO A 142 0.50 36.44 -26.71
C PRO A 142 -0.17 37.77 -27.14
N ILE A 143 -0.93 38.42 -26.22
CA ILE A 143 -1.79 39.64 -26.36
C ILE A 143 -1.33 40.78 -25.38
N ILE A 144 -1.56 42.07 -25.71
CA ILE A 144 -1.30 43.29 -24.87
C ILE A 144 -2.51 44.28 -24.79
N SER A 145 -2.76 44.83 -23.57
CA SER A 145 -3.38 46.09 -22.99
C SER A 145 -4.32 47.05 -23.79
N VAL A 146 -5.29 47.87 -23.27
CA VAL A 146 -5.81 48.46 -21.98
C VAL A 146 -5.68 50.02 -21.82
N ASN A 147 -6.80 50.71 -21.47
CA ASN A 147 -7.07 52.01 -20.75
C ASN A 147 -7.51 53.36 -21.45
N GLY A 148 -8.35 54.16 -20.73
CA GLY A 148 -8.96 55.49 -21.10
C GLY A 148 -8.70 56.69 -20.11
N PRO A 149 -9.37 57.88 -20.21
CA PRO A 149 -9.05 59.17 -19.49
C PRO A 149 -10.24 59.85 -18.73
N ALA A 150 -10.24 61.08 -18.12
CA ALA A 150 -9.38 61.97 -17.26
C ALA A 150 -10.19 63.29 -16.96
N ASP A 151 -9.94 64.06 -15.86
CA ASP A 151 -10.70 65.28 -15.44
C ASP A 151 -9.85 66.43 -14.76
N GLU A 152 -10.43 67.65 -14.66
CA GLU A 152 -9.95 69.05 -14.41
C GLU A 152 -9.25 69.53 -13.08
N LYS A 153 -8.61 70.74 -13.09
CA LYS A 153 -8.82 71.95 -12.20
C LYS A 153 -7.63 72.95 -12.08
N LEU A 154 -7.88 74.28 -11.90
CA LEU A 154 -6.98 75.28 -11.25
C LEU A 154 -7.72 76.54 -10.67
N PHE A 155 -7.10 77.24 -9.69
CA PHE A 155 -7.65 78.29 -8.77
C PHE A 155 -6.67 79.49 -8.59
N ARG A 156 -7.13 80.70 -8.17
CA ARG A 156 -6.53 81.66 -7.15
C ARG A 156 -6.51 83.20 -7.43
N SER A 157 -7.28 83.94 -6.59
CA SER A 157 -7.15 85.19 -5.76
C SER A 157 -6.31 86.49 -6.05
N GLN A 158 -6.93 87.66 -5.67
CA GLN A 158 -6.46 88.85 -4.87
C GLN A 158 -6.55 90.30 -5.45
N SER A 159 -7.27 91.18 -4.69
CA SER A 159 -6.99 92.60 -4.32
C SER A 159 -7.36 93.82 -5.19
N ALA A 160 -8.66 94.15 -5.20
CA ALA A 160 -9.35 95.31 -4.60
C ALA A 160 -8.86 96.79 -4.61
N GLU A 161 -7.74 97.23 -5.22
CA GLU A 161 -7.40 98.68 -5.16
C GLU A 161 -6.80 99.28 -6.44
N THR A 162 -6.65 98.45 -7.46
CA THR A 162 -6.93 98.89 -8.85
C THR A 162 -8.43 99.16 -9.05
N GLU A 163 -9.27 98.86 -8.06
CA GLU A 163 -10.74 98.80 -8.14
C GLU A 163 -11.36 100.01 -8.82
N LEU A 164 -11.00 101.25 -8.50
CA LEU A 164 -11.68 102.43 -9.07
C LEU A 164 -11.23 102.78 -10.50
N SER A 165 -9.98 102.51 -10.86
CA SER A 165 -9.52 102.64 -12.26
C SER A 165 -10.04 101.47 -13.09
N THR A 166 -9.99 100.26 -12.54
CA THR A 166 -10.62 99.08 -13.15
C THR A 166 -12.12 99.22 -13.21
N GLU A 167 -12.77 99.99 -12.34
CA GLU A 167 -14.23 100.21 -12.37
C GLU A 167 -14.58 101.12 -13.53
N ARG A 168 -13.75 102.14 -13.79
CA ARG A 168 -13.94 103.01 -14.96
C ARG A 168 -13.62 102.28 -16.27
N GLU A 169 -12.58 101.44 -16.27
CA GLU A 169 -12.28 100.52 -17.38
C GLU A 169 -13.38 99.45 -17.53
N ARG A 170 -13.94 98.91 -16.43
CA ARG A 170 -15.04 97.93 -16.38
C ARG A 170 -16.32 98.54 -16.89
N VAL A 171 -16.68 99.75 -16.49
CA VAL A 171 -17.89 100.42 -16.98
C VAL A 171 -17.77 100.74 -18.47
N LYS A 172 -16.57 101.12 -18.93
CA LYS A 172 -16.29 101.26 -20.37
C LYS A 172 -16.33 99.92 -21.10
N LYS A 173 -15.83 98.85 -20.48
CA LYS A 173 -15.92 97.47 -20.97
C LYS A 173 -17.37 96.98 -21.00
N MET A 174 -18.18 97.25 -19.97
CA MET A 174 -19.61 96.92 -19.86
C MET A 174 -20.45 97.64 -20.91
N LEU A 175 -20.12 98.88 -21.26
CA LEU A 175 -20.79 99.59 -22.35
C LEU A 175 -20.40 99.01 -23.72
N SER A 176 -19.17 98.52 -23.86
CA SER A 176 -18.70 97.77 -25.05
C SER A 176 -19.30 96.36 -25.11
N GLU A 177 -19.54 95.77 -23.94
CA GLU A 177 -20.14 94.47 -23.66
C GLU A 177 -21.67 94.56 -23.47
N GLY A 178 -22.31 95.72 -23.74
CA GLY A 178 -23.76 95.88 -23.56
C GLY A 178 -24.56 94.90 -24.41
N SER A 179 -24.02 94.51 -25.58
CA SER A 179 -24.51 93.42 -26.42
C SER A 179 -24.08 92.03 -25.92
N VAL A 180 -22.97 91.92 -25.20
CA VAL A 180 -22.48 90.66 -24.61
C VAL A 180 -23.28 90.29 -23.36
N CYS A 181 -23.77 91.25 -22.58
CA CYS A 181 -24.61 91.02 -21.40
C CYS A 181 -25.97 90.41 -21.81
N GLU A 182 -26.63 90.97 -22.83
CA GLU A 182 -27.88 90.41 -23.37
C GLU A 182 -27.67 89.00 -23.93
N VAL A 183 -26.60 88.78 -24.71
CA VAL A 183 -26.23 87.45 -25.22
C VAL A 183 -25.82 86.47 -24.11
N GLN A 184 -25.23 86.96 -23.00
CA GLN A 184 -24.86 86.14 -21.85
C GLN A 184 -26.10 85.72 -21.05
N TRP A 185 -27.06 86.63 -20.81
CA TRP A 185 -28.34 86.28 -20.18
C TRP A 185 -29.18 85.36 -21.07
N GLU A 186 -29.18 85.56 -22.39
CA GLU A 186 -29.80 84.63 -23.34
C GLU A 186 -29.13 83.25 -23.31
N ALA A 187 -27.79 83.19 -23.31
CA ALA A 187 -27.05 81.93 -23.18
C ALA A 187 -27.29 81.22 -21.85
N GLU A 188 -27.36 81.97 -20.74
CA GLU A 188 -27.70 81.45 -19.42
C GLU A 188 -29.16 80.97 -19.38
N PHE A 189 -30.09 81.67 -20.02
CA PHE A 189 -31.48 81.24 -20.16
C PHE A 189 -31.60 79.93 -20.94
N PHE A 190 -30.93 79.80 -22.10
CA PHE A 190 -30.90 78.56 -22.87
C PHE A 190 -30.21 77.42 -22.11
N SER A 191 -29.13 77.72 -21.37
CA SER A 191 -28.45 76.73 -20.52
C SER A 191 -29.36 76.26 -19.37
N LEU A 192 -30.07 77.18 -18.70
CA LEU A 192 -31.05 76.84 -17.67
C LEU A 192 -32.24 76.06 -18.24
N GLN A 193 -32.70 76.40 -19.45
CA GLN A 193 -33.76 75.69 -20.16
C GLN A 193 -33.31 74.26 -20.53
N ASP A 194 -32.10 74.10 -21.04
CA ASP A 194 -31.50 72.79 -21.33
C ASP A 194 -31.31 71.96 -20.06
N ASN A 195 -30.83 72.57 -18.98
CA ASN A 195 -30.72 71.92 -17.67
C ASN A 195 -32.09 71.53 -17.10
N ASN A 196 -33.11 72.37 -17.26
CA ASN A 196 -34.48 72.04 -16.87
C ASN A 196 -35.01 70.86 -17.70
N ASN A 197 -34.81 70.86 -19.01
CA ASN A 197 -35.19 69.75 -19.89
C ASN A 197 -34.49 68.44 -19.49
N LYS A 198 -33.20 68.50 -19.14
CA LYS A 198 -32.44 67.34 -18.63
C LYS A 198 -33.00 66.85 -17.30
N LEU A 199 -33.34 67.73 -16.37
CA LEU A 199 -33.97 67.36 -15.09
C LEU A 199 -35.34 66.71 -15.30
N VAL A 200 -36.17 67.26 -16.19
CA VAL A 200 -37.47 66.68 -16.52
C VAL A 200 -37.30 65.31 -17.18
N ALA A 201 -36.31 65.14 -18.07
CA ALA A 201 -35.99 63.85 -18.68
C ALA A 201 -35.54 62.82 -17.63
N ALA A 202 -34.62 63.21 -16.73
CA ALA A 202 -34.14 62.37 -15.63
C ALA A 202 -35.27 61.98 -14.67
N LEU A 203 -36.21 62.89 -14.39
CA LEU A 203 -37.38 62.61 -13.55
C LEU A 203 -38.36 61.63 -14.24
N ARG A 204 -38.57 61.77 -15.55
CA ARG A 204 -39.36 60.79 -16.34
C ARG A 204 -38.70 59.42 -16.34
N GLU A 205 -37.38 59.37 -16.50
CA GLU A 205 -36.62 58.12 -16.46
C GLU A 205 -36.65 57.47 -15.06
N ALA A 206 -36.48 58.26 -14.00
CA ALA A 206 -36.60 57.80 -12.63
C ALA A 206 -37.99 57.22 -12.35
N ASN A 207 -39.06 57.89 -12.79
CA ASN A 207 -40.43 57.37 -12.68
C ASN A 207 -40.61 56.06 -13.47
N ALA A 208 -40.08 55.97 -14.69
CA ALA A 208 -40.13 54.73 -15.48
C ALA A 208 -39.38 53.59 -14.79
N ASN A 209 -38.24 53.87 -14.14
CA ASN A 209 -37.49 52.89 -13.37
C ASN A 209 -38.26 52.44 -12.13
N VAL A 210 -38.89 53.35 -11.38
CA VAL A 210 -39.76 53.00 -10.25
C VAL A 210 -40.88 52.05 -10.68
N GLU A 211 -41.52 52.31 -11.83
CA GLU A 211 -42.55 51.42 -12.36
C GLU A 211 -42.01 50.05 -12.79
N LYS A 212 -40.78 49.98 -13.33
CA LYS A 212 -40.11 48.68 -13.61
C LYS A 212 -39.83 47.91 -12.31
N TRP A 213 -39.29 48.57 -11.29
CA TRP A 213 -39.02 47.95 -9.99
C TRP A 213 -40.30 47.45 -9.30
N LYS A 214 -41.39 48.21 -9.39
CA LYS A 214 -42.71 47.76 -8.90
C LYS A 214 -43.19 46.49 -9.60
N LYS A 215 -43.04 46.40 -10.93
CA LYS A 215 -43.39 45.19 -11.69
C LYS A 215 -42.52 43.99 -11.29
N GLN A 216 -41.21 44.18 -11.11
CA GLN A 216 -40.32 43.12 -10.64
C GLN A 216 -40.68 42.65 -9.23
N LEU A 217 -40.99 43.58 -8.32
CA LEU A 217 -41.41 43.26 -6.96
C LEU A 217 -42.71 42.45 -6.95
N ALA A 218 -43.70 42.83 -7.77
CA ALA A 218 -44.94 42.07 -7.93
C ALA A 218 -44.68 40.65 -8.44
N GLY A 219 -43.78 40.50 -9.43
CA GLY A 219 -43.36 39.18 -9.93
C GLY A 219 -42.73 38.29 -8.84
N TYR A 220 -41.82 38.85 -8.04
CA TYR A 220 -41.23 38.11 -6.91
C TYR A 220 -42.25 37.78 -5.80
N GLN A 221 -43.23 38.65 -5.57
CA GLN A 221 -44.32 38.38 -4.63
C GLN A 221 -45.20 37.21 -5.11
N GLU A 222 -45.59 37.21 -6.38
CA GLU A 222 -46.34 36.10 -6.99
C GLU A 222 -45.54 34.79 -6.96
N GLU A 223 -44.24 34.82 -7.25
CA GLU A 223 -43.37 33.65 -7.14
C GLU A 223 -43.25 33.15 -5.70
N ALA A 224 -43.10 34.04 -4.72
CA ALA A 224 -43.07 33.68 -3.31
C ALA A 224 -44.39 33.07 -2.84
N GLU A 225 -45.53 33.61 -3.27
CA GLU A 225 -46.86 33.03 -2.99
C GLU A 225 -47.03 31.67 -3.66
N ARG A 226 -46.61 31.52 -4.92
CA ARG A 226 -46.62 30.23 -5.62
C ARG A 226 -45.77 29.18 -4.93
N LEU A 227 -44.58 29.55 -4.47
CA LEU A 227 -43.70 28.66 -3.70
C LEU A 227 -44.31 28.30 -2.34
N ARG A 228 -44.92 29.27 -1.63
CA ARG A 228 -45.65 28.99 -0.38
C ARG A 228 -46.80 28.02 -0.62
N GLN A 229 -47.61 28.22 -1.65
CA GLN A 229 -48.69 27.30 -2.03
C GLN A 229 -48.14 25.91 -2.36
N ARG A 230 -47.01 25.83 -3.08
CA ARG A 230 -46.37 24.55 -3.39
C ARG A 230 -45.82 23.85 -2.15
N VAL A 231 -45.24 24.60 -1.20
CA VAL A 231 -44.79 24.05 0.09
C VAL A 231 -45.99 23.52 0.86
N THR A 232 -47.10 24.25 0.96
CA THR A 232 -48.32 23.79 1.64
C THR A 232 -48.98 22.59 0.92
N GLU A 233 -48.94 22.53 -0.41
CA GLU A 233 -49.38 21.37 -1.19
C GLU A 233 -48.47 20.15 -0.91
N LEU A 234 -47.15 20.36 -0.83
CA LEU A 234 -46.21 19.30 -0.51
C LEU A 234 -46.35 18.84 0.94
N GLU A 235 -46.55 19.74 1.89
CA GLU A 235 -46.80 19.44 3.31
C GLU A 235 -48.12 18.69 3.49
N SER A 236 -49.18 19.08 2.78
CA SER A 236 -50.47 18.36 2.82
C SER A 236 -50.45 17.01 2.09
N ARG A 237 -49.55 16.86 1.11
CA ARG A 237 -49.27 15.57 0.42
C ARG A 237 -48.26 14.71 1.19
N THR A 238 -47.53 15.29 2.15
CA THR A 238 -46.65 14.59 3.09
C THR A 238 -47.51 14.07 4.25
N ILE A 239 -48.03 12.86 4.06
CA ILE A 239 -48.56 12.04 5.15
C ILE A 239 -47.44 11.88 6.20
N PRO A 240 -47.70 11.95 7.52
CA PRO A 240 -46.67 11.83 8.57
C PRO A 240 -45.92 10.48 8.59
N ASP A 241 -46.30 9.50 7.77
CA ASP A 241 -45.70 8.16 7.76
C ASP A 241 -44.28 8.12 7.16
N THR A 242 -43.94 8.95 6.17
CA THR A 242 -42.65 8.79 5.45
C THR A 242 -41.42 9.36 6.18
N THR A 243 -41.60 10.35 7.06
CA THR A 243 -40.52 10.86 7.94
C THR A 243 -40.39 10.05 9.23
N ALA A 244 -41.48 9.46 9.72
CA ALA A 244 -41.45 8.51 10.84
C ALA A 244 -40.68 7.24 10.44
N GLU A 245 -40.96 6.68 9.25
CA GLU A 245 -40.25 5.51 8.72
C GLU A 245 -38.74 5.73 8.56
N GLN A 246 -38.31 6.90 8.07
CA GLN A 246 -36.88 7.25 7.96
C GLN A 246 -36.22 7.49 9.33
N GLY A 247 -36.94 8.08 10.28
CA GLY A 247 -36.48 8.25 11.66
C GLY A 247 -36.33 6.92 12.40
N ASP A 248 -37.26 6.00 12.18
CA ASP A 248 -37.23 4.64 12.71
C ASP A 248 -36.09 3.82 12.07
N GLU A 249 -35.86 3.96 10.76
CA GLU A 249 -34.74 3.30 10.06
C GLU A 249 -33.38 3.81 10.57
N LEU A 250 -33.22 5.12 10.76
CA LEU A 250 -32.00 5.69 11.33
C LEU A 250 -31.80 5.25 12.79
N SER A 251 -32.88 5.18 13.57
CA SER A 251 -32.84 4.72 14.97
C SER A 251 -32.48 3.24 15.06
N GLU A 252 -33.02 2.41 14.16
CA GLU A 252 -32.68 0.99 14.08
C GLU A 252 -31.22 0.78 13.66
N ARG A 253 -30.74 1.59 12.70
CA ARG A 253 -29.33 1.56 12.25
C ARG A 253 -28.38 2.03 13.33
N LEU A 254 -28.75 3.06 14.11
CA LEU A 254 -28.00 3.53 15.27
C LEU A 254 -27.90 2.44 16.34
N ARG A 255 -29.03 1.81 16.68
CA ARG A 255 -29.09 0.68 17.62
C ARG A 255 -28.23 -0.51 17.16
N GLY A 256 -28.23 -0.78 15.85
CA GLY A 256 -27.37 -1.81 15.26
C GLY A 256 -25.88 -1.49 15.40
N LEU A 257 -25.49 -0.22 15.19
CA LEU A 257 -24.13 0.25 15.39
C LEU A 257 -23.71 0.23 16.86
N GLU A 258 -24.61 0.57 17.79
CA GLU A 258 -24.36 0.48 19.24
C GLU A 258 -24.12 -0.96 19.69
N LEU A 259 -24.93 -1.90 19.19
CA LEU A 259 -24.75 -3.32 19.50
C LEU A 259 -23.42 -3.84 18.96
N LEU A 260 -23.04 -3.43 17.74
CA LEU A 260 -21.77 -3.78 17.13
C LEU A 260 -20.59 -3.18 17.89
N LEU A 261 -20.70 -1.92 18.31
CA LEU A 261 -19.69 -1.24 19.13
C LEU A 261 -19.47 -2.01 20.43
N LYS A 262 -20.56 -2.37 21.13
CA LYS A 262 -20.50 -3.14 22.38
C LYS A 262 -19.86 -4.52 22.18
N SER A 263 -20.20 -5.21 21.10
CA SER A 263 -19.56 -6.48 20.73
C SER A 263 -18.05 -6.31 20.48
N LYS A 264 -17.64 -5.23 19.82
CA LYS A 264 -16.22 -4.92 19.61
C LYS A 264 -15.49 -4.54 20.89
N GLU A 265 -16.14 -3.86 21.83
CA GLU A 265 -15.58 -3.55 23.14
C GLU A 265 -15.36 -4.82 23.98
N GLU A 266 -16.30 -5.76 23.95
CA GLU A 266 -16.16 -7.07 24.59
C GLU A 266 -15.01 -7.90 23.97
N GLU A 267 -14.88 -7.90 22.64
CA GLU A 267 -13.76 -8.53 21.92
C GLU A 267 -12.42 -7.91 22.34
N ILE A 268 -12.34 -6.58 22.45
CA ILE A 268 -11.13 -5.87 22.90
C ILE A 268 -10.81 -6.23 24.35
N ALA A 269 -11.80 -6.35 25.24
CA ALA A 269 -11.60 -6.76 26.62
C ALA A 269 -11.08 -8.19 26.72
N GLN A 270 -11.62 -9.13 25.94
CA GLN A 270 -11.14 -10.51 25.86
C GLN A 270 -9.70 -10.58 25.36
N LEU A 271 -9.37 -9.88 24.26
CA LEU A 271 -8.01 -9.83 23.73
C LEU A 271 -7.02 -9.22 24.72
N ARG A 272 -7.43 -8.19 25.47
CA ARG A 272 -6.61 -7.61 26.55
C ARG A 272 -6.41 -8.58 27.71
N GLY A 273 -7.39 -9.44 27.99
CA GLY A 273 -7.34 -10.49 29.01
C GLY A 273 -6.49 -11.71 28.62
N GLN A 274 -6.29 -11.97 27.32
CA GLN A 274 -5.41 -13.03 26.81
C GLN A 274 -3.93 -12.60 26.69
N ARG A 275 -3.66 -11.30 26.76
CA ARG A 275 -2.30 -10.74 26.69
C ARG A 275 -1.37 -11.22 27.83
N PRO A 276 -1.82 -11.36 29.10
CA PRO A 276 -1.00 -11.95 30.17
C PRO A 276 -0.59 -13.39 29.84
N ASP A 277 -1.51 -14.23 29.35
CA ASP A 277 -1.22 -15.62 28.94
C ASP A 277 -0.15 -15.66 27.82
N LEU A 278 -0.21 -14.73 26.86
CA LEU A 278 0.83 -14.59 25.83
C LEU A 278 2.19 -14.22 26.43
N VAL A 279 2.23 -13.32 27.41
CA VAL A 279 3.47 -12.93 28.10
C VAL A 279 4.03 -14.08 28.93
N GLU A 280 3.18 -14.87 29.58
CA GLU A 280 3.59 -16.09 30.31
C GLU A 280 4.19 -17.13 29.35
N LEU A 281 3.57 -17.37 28.21
CA LEU A 281 4.11 -18.25 27.17
C LEU A 281 5.42 -17.73 26.57
N GLU A 282 5.58 -16.41 26.43
CA GLU A 282 6.85 -15.80 26.01
C GLU A 282 7.95 -16.02 27.04
N ASN A 283 7.65 -15.89 28.34
CA ASN A 283 8.60 -16.18 29.41
C ASN A 283 8.99 -17.66 29.44
N GLU A 284 8.02 -18.57 29.29
CA GLU A 284 8.30 -20.02 29.21
C GLU A 284 9.17 -20.37 28.00
N ARG A 285 8.92 -19.75 26.85
CA ARG A 285 9.77 -19.89 25.65
C ARG A 285 11.19 -19.44 25.95
N ASP A 286 11.36 -18.30 26.60
CA ASP A 286 12.69 -17.73 26.88
C ASP A 286 13.45 -18.59 27.91
N ASP A 287 12.77 -19.12 28.92
CA ASP A 287 13.35 -20.09 29.86
C ASP A 287 13.78 -21.40 29.17
N LEU A 288 12.96 -21.91 28.24
CA LEU A 288 13.30 -23.10 27.46
C LEU A 288 14.48 -22.85 26.52
N LEU A 289 14.57 -21.68 25.90
CA LEU A 289 15.70 -21.30 25.06
C LEU A 289 16.99 -21.23 25.88
N LYS A 290 16.95 -20.67 27.08
CA LYS A 290 18.11 -20.60 27.97
C LYS A 290 18.58 -21.99 28.40
N ARG A 291 17.65 -22.89 28.75
CA ARG A 291 17.98 -24.29 29.08
C ARG A 291 18.55 -25.04 27.88
N LEU A 292 18.07 -24.75 26.67
CA LEU A 292 18.60 -25.35 25.45
C LEU A 292 20.07 -24.92 25.24
N GLU A 293 20.37 -23.63 25.39
CA GLU A 293 21.73 -23.09 25.29
C GLU A 293 22.67 -23.73 26.32
N GLU A 294 22.25 -23.84 27.59
CA GLU A 294 23.03 -24.51 28.64
C GLU A 294 23.33 -25.99 28.31
N VAL A 295 22.36 -26.70 27.73
CA VAL A 295 22.54 -28.10 27.31
C VAL A 295 23.46 -28.20 26.10
N GLU A 296 23.35 -27.28 25.13
CA GLU A 296 24.22 -27.22 23.95
C GLU A 296 25.67 -26.95 24.34
N GLU A 297 25.93 -26.00 25.25
CA GLU A 297 27.27 -25.72 25.77
C GLU A 297 27.85 -26.95 26.49
N ARG A 298 27.05 -27.60 27.35
CA ARG A 298 27.48 -28.80 28.06
C ARG A 298 27.77 -29.97 27.12
N ASN A 299 27.01 -30.09 26.03
CA ASN A 299 27.23 -31.12 25.03
C ASN A 299 28.54 -30.85 24.25
N GLN A 300 28.81 -29.60 23.88
CA GLN A 300 30.09 -29.21 23.26
C GLN A 300 31.30 -29.47 24.17
N GLU A 301 31.15 -29.26 25.49
CA GLU A 301 32.20 -29.57 26.45
C GLU A 301 32.45 -31.09 26.54
N LEU A 302 31.39 -31.89 26.60
CA LEU A 302 31.49 -33.35 26.57
C LEU A 302 32.12 -33.88 25.27
N GLU A 303 31.79 -33.29 24.11
CA GLU A 303 32.41 -33.65 22.83
C GLU A 303 33.91 -33.36 22.83
N LYS A 304 34.35 -32.23 23.40
CA LYS A 304 35.78 -31.91 23.54
C LYS A 304 36.49 -32.89 24.45
N ASP A 305 35.88 -33.27 25.56
CA ASP A 305 36.48 -34.23 26.49
C ASP A 305 36.53 -35.64 25.91
N LEU A 306 35.52 -36.04 25.12
CA LEU A 306 35.53 -37.28 24.36
C LEU A 306 36.70 -37.31 23.36
N GLN A 307 36.91 -36.23 22.60
CA GLN A 307 38.02 -36.12 21.65
C GLN A 307 39.38 -36.27 22.34
N LYS A 308 39.58 -35.61 23.50
CA LYS A 308 40.81 -35.76 24.29
C LYS A 308 41.00 -37.20 24.76
N ALA A 309 39.94 -37.85 25.23
CA ALA A 309 40.00 -39.23 25.69
C ALA A 309 40.32 -40.21 24.53
N GLU A 310 39.75 -39.98 23.34
CA GLU A 310 40.06 -40.74 22.13
C GLU A 310 41.53 -40.57 21.70
N GLU A 311 42.07 -39.35 21.76
CA GLU A 311 43.47 -39.08 21.46
C GLU A 311 44.42 -39.79 22.45
N LEU A 312 44.13 -39.69 23.76
CA LEU A 312 44.89 -40.44 24.78
C LEU A 312 44.82 -41.96 24.58
N LEU A 313 43.65 -42.47 24.18
CA LEU A 313 43.48 -43.89 23.90
C LEU A 313 44.31 -44.32 22.69
N LYS A 314 44.37 -43.48 21.66
CA LYS A 314 45.17 -43.71 20.45
C LYS A 314 46.66 -43.72 20.77
N ASP A 315 47.13 -42.77 21.58
CA ASP A 315 48.53 -42.71 22.01
C ASP A 315 48.90 -43.94 22.85
N SER A 316 48.02 -44.36 23.77
CA SER A 316 48.20 -45.60 24.54
C SER A 316 48.26 -46.85 23.66
N HIS A 317 47.45 -46.90 22.58
CA HIS A 317 47.51 -47.99 21.61
C HIS A 317 48.84 -47.99 20.85
N ALA A 318 49.27 -46.83 20.34
CA ALA A 318 50.54 -46.70 19.64
C ALA A 318 51.72 -47.11 20.52
N GLU A 319 51.71 -46.74 21.80
CA GLU A 319 52.76 -47.15 22.74
C GLU A 319 52.73 -48.66 23.03
N ARG A 320 51.53 -49.25 23.18
CA ARG A 320 51.39 -50.71 23.30
C ARG A 320 51.91 -51.45 22.07
N ASP A 321 51.69 -50.91 20.87
CA ASP A 321 52.18 -51.50 19.64
C ASP A 321 53.71 -51.40 19.54
N ARG A 322 54.31 -50.25 19.93
CA ARG A 322 55.77 -50.10 20.02
C ARG A 322 56.41 -51.11 20.99
N VAL A 323 55.85 -51.24 22.19
CA VAL A 323 56.33 -52.22 23.19
C VAL A 323 56.18 -53.65 22.65
N ARG A 324 55.09 -53.95 21.94
CA ARG A 324 54.91 -55.26 21.31
C ARG A 324 55.98 -55.53 20.23
N GLU A 325 56.32 -54.54 19.41
CA GLU A 325 57.40 -54.66 18.43
C GLU A 325 58.76 -54.88 19.10
N GLU A 326 59.05 -54.20 20.20
CA GLU A 326 60.26 -54.42 20.99
C GLU A 326 60.34 -55.83 21.55
N ILE A 327 59.24 -56.35 22.12
CA ILE A 327 59.16 -57.73 22.61
C ILE A 327 59.40 -58.72 21.48
N ASN A 328 58.80 -58.52 20.30
CA ASN A 328 59.00 -59.39 19.15
C ASN A 328 60.47 -59.38 18.70
N ARG A 329 61.10 -58.21 18.61
CA ARG A 329 62.54 -58.09 18.28
C ARG A 329 63.43 -58.83 19.28
N ALA A 330 63.15 -58.69 20.58
CA ALA A 330 63.87 -59.42 21.62
C ALA A 330 63.65 -60.94 21.51
N GLY A 331 62.43 -61.36 21.16
CA GLY A 331 62.11 -62.76 20.84
C GLY A 331 62.96 -63.31 19.70
N ASP A 332 63.02 -62.59 18.57
CA ASP A 332 63.83 -62.98 17.41
C ASP A 332 65.32 -63.09 17.76
N GLU A 333 65.85 -62.18 18.59
CA GLU A 333 67.25 -62.24 19.05
C GLU A 333 67.51 -63.47 19.93
N LEU A 334 66.58 -63.78 20.86
CA LEU A 334 66.68 -64.97 21.69
C LEU A 334 66.65 -66.26 20.85
N ASP A 335 65.80 -66.33 19.82
CA ASP A 335 65.75 -67.47 18.90
C ASP A 335 67.09 -67.66 18.17
N ILE A 336 67.72 -66.57 17.70
CA ILE A 336 69.07 -66.62 17.12
C ILE A 336 70.09 -67.16 18.14
N LYS A 337 70.05 -66.69 19.39
CA LYS A 337 70.96 -67.16 20.44
C LYS A 337 70.74 -68.63 20.78
N ILE A 338 69.50 -69.10 20.80
CA ILE A 338 69.17 -70.52 21.01
C ILE A 338 69.74 -71.38 19.88
N CYS A 339 69.62 -70.94 18.62
CA CYS A 339 70.24 -71.63 17.47
C CYS A 339 71.76 -71.72 17.62
N GLN A 340 72.44 -70.61 17.94
CA GLN A 340 73.88 -70.58 18.17
C GLN A 340 74.33 -71.51 19.31
N LEU A 341 73.61 -71.50 20.44
CA LEU A 341 73.89 -72.40 21.57
C LEU A 341 73.69 -73.87 21.18
N ASN A 342 72.67 -74.19 20.40
CA ASN A 342 72.44 -75.54 19.89
C ASN A 342 73.56 -76.00 18.95
N GLU A 343 74.05 -75.14 18.07
CA GLU A 343 75.21 -75.41 17.20
C GLU A 343 76.47 -75.68 18.03
N LEU A 344 76.75 -74.84 19.03
CA LEU A 344 77.89 -75.04 19.95
C LEU A 344 77.77 -76.37 20.72
N ARG A 345 76.58 -76.68 21.25
CA ARG A 345 76.33 -77.96 21.95
C ARG A 345 76.58 -79.15 21.03
N LEU A 346 76.14 -79.08 19.77
CA LEU A 346 76.37 -80.15 18.79
C LEU A 346 77.85 -80.29 18.46
N GLY A 347 78.56 -79.18 18.24
CA GLY A 347 80.00 -79.19 17.98
C GLY A 347 80.81 -79.77 19.14
N LEU A 348 80.46 -79.41 20.39
CA LEU A 348 81.08 -80.00 21.58
C LEU A 348 80.82 -81.52 21.69
N SER A 349 79.61 -81.96 21.36
CA SER A 349 79.26 -83.39 21.36
C SER A 349 80.09 -84.17 20.33
N GLN A 350 80.27 -83.62 19.13
CA GLN A 350 81.12 -84.21 18.09
C GLN A 350 82.58 -84.32 18.53
N LEU A 351 83.13 -83.30 19.20
CA LEU A 351 84.49 -83.34 19.74
C LEU A 351 84.66 -84.42 20.81
N LEU A 352 83.65 -84.64 21.65
CA LEU A 352 83.65 -85.71 22.65
C LEU A 352 83.57 -87.11 22.02
N GLU A 353 82.86 -87.27 20.90
CA GLU A 353 82.81 -88.54 20.15
C GLU A 353 84.09 -88.81 19.34
N SER A 354 84.89 -87.77 19.07
CA SER A 354 86.12 -87.84 18.26
C SER A 354 87.39 -88.12 19.07
N ASN A 355 87.27 -88.23 20.40
CA ASN A 355 88.35 -88.50 21.37
C ASN A 355 88.08 -89.83 22.06
#